data_AF-A0A6B3D2Q4-F1
#
_entry.id   AF-A0A6B3D2Q4-F1
#
_cell.length_a   1.000
_cell.length_b   1.000
_cell.length_c   1.000
_cell.angle_alpha   90.00
_cell.angle_beta   90.00
_cell.angle_gamma   90.00
#
_symmetry.space_group_name_H-M   'P 1'
#
loop_
_entity.id
_entity.type
_entity.pdbx_description
1 polymer ?
#
loop_
_entity_poly.entity_id
_entity_poly.type
_entity_poly.pdbx_seq_one_letter_code
_entity_poly.pdbx_strand_id
1 'polypeptide(L)'
;MAFFTDFVVTGTVRGADATSTPAEVTGLLGDAFVESLTGPGQLLRCYELVEVAWEQEGDGWRGLYVTVQAHRVDVPLSVDALAADLERVGFPLVEVAPDGVGCRRFVRADSRVAVLADEESGRVVAMMVPAWFAPGPRGEPSPWSREAGRDRVRHLVGLGAAEREDWARRQPGEVDEAARWWWFLWVACRQLLPDEGERRFGHDRSVWEELALWLLGSCEAAGVLDRTDAVCEIVRYGLLEPDTAVRTCLDAIPVSRADVATRESTPYTRETLAAVNASRAAKRLSLAAGELLPRVADPALRAEVEAWLELRTRLM
;
A
#
# COMPACT_ATOMS: atom_id res chain seq x y z
N MET A 1 -23.00 -13.00 1.38
CA MET A 1 -22.78 -11.90 0.42
C MET A 1 -22.45 -10.60 1.15
N ALA A 2 -23.37 -10.01 1.93
CA ALA A 2 -23.16 -8.71 2.59
C ALA A 2 -21.79 -8.53 3.29
N PHE A 3 -21.35 -9.52 4.07
CA PHE A 3 -20.02 -9.51 4.70
C PHE A 3 -18.85 -9.39 3.70
N PHE A 4 -18.91 -10.13 2.59
CA PHE A 4 -17.87 -10.11 1.56
C PHE A 4 -17.85 -8.79 0.79
N THR A 5 -19.04 -8.29 0.42
CA THR A 5 -19.20 -6.98 -0.20
C THR A 5 -18.65 -5.89 0.69
N ASP A 6 -19.02 -5.89 1.98
CA ASP A 6 -18.53 -4.94 2.98
C ASP A 6 -16.99 -5.00 3.14
N PHE A 7 -16.41 -6.20 3.21
CA PHE A 7 -14.96 -6.37 3.26
C PHE A 7 -14.28 -5.81 2.01
N VAL A 8 -14.77 -6.12 0.80
CA VAL A 8 -14.19 -5.60 -0.45
C VAL A 8 -14.30 -4.08 -0.53
N VAL A 9 -15.42 -3.52 -0.08
CA VAL A 9 -15.71 -2.08 -0.11
C VAL A 9 -14.85 -1.34 0.92
N THR A 10 -14.76 -1.83 2.14
CA THR A 10 -14.11 -1.11 3.25
C THR A 10 -12.64 -1.49 3.43
N GLY A 11 -12.24 -2.70 3.06
CA GLY A 11 -10.94 -3.26 3.42
C GLY A 11 -10.81 -3.59 4.91
N THR A 12 -11.93 -3.72 5.62
CA THR A 12 -11.94 -3.92 7.07
C THR A 12 -12.86 -5.06 7.48
N VAL A 13 -12.58 -5.69 8.62
CA VAL A 13 -13.48 -6.63 9.30
C VAL A 13 -13.88 -5.99 10.62
N ARG A 14 -15.14 -5.53 10.75
CA ARG A 14 -15.62 -4.79 11.93
C ARG A 14 -14.70 -3.63 12.33
N GLY A 15 -14.10 -2.95 11.34
CA GLY A 15 -13.14 -1.86 11.55
C GLY A 15 -11.69 -2.30 11.78
N ALA A 16 -11.40 -3.59 11.97
CA ALA A 16 -10.02 -4.08 11.96
C ALA A 16 -9.49 -4.12 10.52
N ASP A 17 -8.30 -3.61 10.29
CA ASP A 17 -7.63 -3.57 8.99
C ASP A 17 -6.17 -4.03 9.10
N ALA A 18 -5.48 -4.08 7.96
CA ALA A 18 -4.08 -4.53 7.89
C ALA A 18 -3.07 -3.63 8.62
N THR A 19 -3.48 -2.48 9.15
CA THR A 19 -2.63 -1.59 9.95
C THR A 19 -2.90 -1.68 11.45
N SER A 20 -3.95 -2.38 11.85
CA SER A 20 -4.33 -2.56 13.25
C SER A 20 -3.32 -3.47 13.96
N THR A 21 -2.97 -3.15 15.20
CA THR A 21 -2.11 -3.98 16.06
C THR A 21 -2.84 -5.22 16.59
N PRO A 22 -2.14 -6.24 17.11
CA PRO A 22 -2.79 -7.42 17.68
C PRO A 22 -3.78 -7.09 18.81
N ALA A 23 -3.44 -6.12 19.67
CA ALA A 23 -4.30 -5.67 20.75
C ALA A 23 -5.58 -4.99 20.25
N GLU A 24 -5.47 -4.15 19.21
CA GLU A 24 -6.64 -3.51 18.59
C GLU A 24 -7.54 -4.53 17.91
N VAL A 25 -6.97 -5.50 17.19
CA VAL A 25 -7.77 -6.57 16.57
C VAL A 25 -8.47 -7.43 17.62
N THR A 26 -7.81 -7.77 18.73
CA THR A 26 -8.48 -8.44 19.85
C THR A 26 -9.59 -7.58 20.46
N GLY A 27 -9.39 -6.26 20.59
CA GLY A 27 -10.41 -5.35 21.07
C GLY A 27 -11.65 -5.27 20.17
N LEU A 28 -11.47 -5.40 18.85
CA LEU A 28 -12.55 -5.30 17.86
C LEU A 28 -13.23 -6.64 17.55
N LEU A 29 -12.46 -7.73 17.46
CA LEU A 29 -12.94 -9.05 17.05
C LEU A 29 -13.13 -10.03 18.23
N GLY A 30 -12.59 -9.70 19.40
CA GLY A 30 -12.57 -10.57 20.58
C GLY A 30 -11.31 -11.44 20.69
N ASP A 31 -11.31 -12.33 21.67
CA ASP A 31 -10.20 -13.22 22.03
C ASP A 31 -10.38 -14.67 21.53
N ALA A 32 -11.46 -14.95 20.80
CA ALA A 32 -11.77 -16.25 20.21
C ALA A 32 -10.97 -16.51 18.91
N PHE A 33 -9.65 -16.40 18.97
CA PHE A 33 -8.75 -16.73 17.85
C PHE A 33 -7.90 -17.96 18.15
N VAL A 34 -7.45 -18.63 17.08
CA VAL A 34 -6.32 -19.54 17.14
C VAL A 34 -5.07 -18.78 16.74
N GLU A 35 -4.03 -18.86 17.56
CA GLU A 35 -2.75 -18.21 17.30
C GLU A 35 -1.75 -19.20 16.69
N SER A 36 -1.03 -18.75 15.67
CA SER A 36 0.06 -19.51 15.06
C SER A 36 1.30 -18.62 14.93
N LEU A 37 2.45 -19.18 15.31
CA LEU A 37 3.75 -18.59 15.08
C LEU A 37 4.29 -19.18 13.77
N THR A 38 4.04 -18.49 12.66
CA THR A 38 4.37 -18.97 11.31
C THR A 38 5.84 -18.80 10.94
N GLY A 39 6.61 -18.08 11.77
CA GLY A 39 8.05 -17.87 11.62
C GLY A 39 8.63 -16.98 12.73
N PRO A 40 9.96 -16.82 12.79
CA PRO A 40 10.60 -15.89 13.72
C PRO A 40 10.06 -14.47 13.52
N GLY A 41 9.57 -13.86 14.60
CA GLY A 41 9.01 -12.50 14.56
C GLY A 41 7.71 -12.39 13.77
N GLN A 42 6.99 -13.47 13.48
CA GLN A 42 5.68 -13.42 12.83
C GLN A 42 4.58 -13.93 13.75
N LEU A 43 3.44 -13.25 13.71
CA LEU A 43 2.24 -13.58 14.46
C LEU A 43 1.06 -13.69 13.50
N LEU A 44 0.34 -14.80 13.56
CA LEU A 44 -0.89 -15.01 12.82
C LEU A 44 -2.02 -15.33 13.80
N ARG A 45 -3.15 -14.64 13.65
CA ARG A 45 -4.38 -14.96 14.38
C ARG A 45 -5.50 -15.29 13.41
N CYS A 46 -6.15 -16.43 13.65
CA CYS A 46 -7.25 -16.94 12.85
C CYS A 46 -8.55 -16.88 13.64
N TYR A 47 -9.49 -16.09 13.14
CA TYR A 47 -10.88 -15.92 13.58
C TYR A 47 -11.81 -16.65 12.60
N GLU A 48 -11.65 -17.97 12.51
CA GLU A 48 -12.36 -18.87 11.58
C GLU A 48 -12.15 -18.53 10.08
N LEU A 49 -12.94 -17.58 9.55
CA LEU A 49 -12.87 -17.11 8.17
C LEU A 49 -11.85 -15.99 7.97
N VAL A 50 -11.44 -15.31 9.04
CA VAL A 50 -10.58 -14.14 8.98
C VAL A 50 -9.21 -14.46 9.55
N GLU A 51 -8.16 -14.16 8.81
CA GLU A 51 -6.78 -14.30 9.24
C GLU A 51 -6.12 -12.93 9.26
N VAL A 52 -5.42 -12.61 10.34
CA VAL A 52 -4.67 -11.37 10.47
C VAL A 52 -3.24 -11.70 10.81
N ALA A 53 -2.30 -11.12 10.06
CA ALA A 53 -0.88 -11.36 10.21
C ALA A 53 -0.13 -10.10 10.58
N TRP A 54 0.89 -10.27 11.41
CA TRP A 54 1.83 -9.24 11.82
C TRP A 54 3.25 -9.75 11.74
N GLU A 55 4.17 -8.81 11.65
CA GLU A 55 5.58 -9.05 11.93
C GLU A 55 6.07 -8.12 13.05
N GLN A 56 7.10 -8.57 13.75
CA GLN A 56 7.74 -7.81 14.79
C GLN A 56 8.58 -6.70 14.18
N GLU A 57 8.37 -5.47 14.65
CA GLU A 57 9.13 -4.30 14.24
C GLU A 57 9.51 -3.49 15.49
N GLY A 58 10.81 -3.48 15.81
CA GLY A 58 11.29 -2.97 17.09
C GLY A 58 10.64 -3.68 18.28
N ASP A 59 10.06 -2.89 19.18
CA ASP A 59 9.32 -3.38 20.37
C ASP A 59 7.83 -3.61 20.10
N GLY A 60 7.37 -3.45 18.84
CA GLY A 60 5.97 -3.49 18.45
C GLY A 60 5.65 -4.53 17.37
N TRP A 61 4.41 -4.47 16.90
CA TRP A 61 3.89 -5.29 15.81
C TRP A 61 3.44 -4.41 14.65
N ARG A 62 3.94 -4.72 13.46
CA ARG A 62 3.51 -4.13 12.20
C ARG A 62 2.53 -5.06 11.51
N GLY A 63 1.36 -4.55 11.14
CA GLY A 63 0.38 -5.34 10.41
C GLY A 63 0.85 -5.63 8.99
N LEU A 64 0.67 -6.88 8.56
CA LEU A 64 1.05 -7.36 7.23
C LEU A 64 -0.17 -7.42 6.30
N TYR A 65 -1.20 -8.14 6.73
CA TYR A 65 -2.41 -8.34 5.95
C TYR A 65 -3.59 -8.79 6.80
N VAL A 66 -4.79 -8.57 6.26
CA VAL A 66 -6.02 -9.26 6.65
C VAL A 66 -6.49 -10.08 5.45
N THR A 67 -6.79 -11.35 5.68
CA THR A 67 -7.31 -12.28 4.67
C THR A 67 -8.67 -12.82 5.09
N VAL A 68 -9.64 -12.79 4.16
CA VAL A 68 -10.91 -13.52 4.28
C VAL A 68 -10.83 -14.79 3.44
N GLN A 69 -10.86 -15.94 4.11
CA GLN A 69 -10.76 -17.27 3.52
C GLN A 69 -12.11 -17.74 2.97
N ALA A 70 -12.55 -17.12 1.87
CA ALA A 70 -13.86 -17.37 1.25
C ALA A 70 -14.06 -18.83 0.81
N HIS A 71 -13.00 -19.59 0.54
CA HIS A 71 -13.10 -21.02 0.24
C HIS A 71 -13.62 -21.88 1.40
N ARG A 72 -13.65 -21.35 2.64
CA ARG A 72 -14.11 -22.08 3.84
C ARG A 72 -15.63 -21.99 4.08
N VAL A 73 -16.37 -21.24 3.27
CA VAL A 73 -17.84 -21.19 3.41
C VAL A 73 -18.53 -22.39 2.76
N ASP A 74 -19.61 -22.87 3.40
CA ASP A 74 -20.37 -24.04 2.92
C ASP A 74 -20.94 -23.86 1.51
N VAL A 75 -21.40 -22.64 1.21
CA VAL A 75 -21.88 -22.26 -0.12
C VAL A 75 -20.79 -21.45 -0.81
N PRO A 76 -20.10 -22.00 -1.83
CA PRO A 76 -19.00 -21.30 -2.49
C PRO A 76 -19.43 -19.94 -3.04
N LEU A 77 -18.63 -18.92 -2.75
CA LEU A 77 -18.85 -17.58 -3.27
C LEU A 77 -18.43 -17.52 -4.74
N SER A 78 -19.37 -17.19 -5.64
CA SER A 78 -19.07 -16.90 -7.04
C SER A 78 -18.49 -15.49 -7.20
N VAL A 79 -17.43 -15.35 -7.99
CA VAL A 79 -16.84 -14.05 -8.30
C VAL A 79 -17.78 -13.17 -9.12
N ASP A 80 -18.57 -13.75 -10.02
CA ASP A 80 -19.54 -13.00 -10.83
C ASP A 80 -20.70 -12.48 -9.96
N ALA A 81 -21.15 -13.28 -8.99
CA ALA A 81 -22.17 -12.85 -8.03
C ALA A 81 -21.65 -11.71 -7.13
N LEU A 82 -20.40 -11.80 -6.69
CA LEU A 82 -19.75 -10.74 -5.91
C LEU A 82 -19.57 -9.47 -6.76
N ALA A 83 -19.08 -9.60 -8.00
CA ALA A 83 -18.90 -8.48 -8.92
C ALA A 83 -20.23 -7.78 -9.23
N ALA A 84 -21.30 -8.53 -9.47
CA ALA A 84 -22.63 -7.98 -9.69
C ALA A 84 -23.19 -7.24 -8.47
N ASP A 85 -22.97 -7.77 -7.26
CA ASP A 85 -23.38 -7.09 -6.03
C ASP A 85 -22.60 -5.79 -5.81
N LEU A 86 -21.29 -5.82 -6.07
CA LEU A 86 -20.39 -4.68 -6.01
C LEU A 86 -20.74 -3.59 -7.05
N GLU A 87 -21.03 -3.97 -8.29
CA GLU A 87 -21.52 -3.06 -9.33
C GLU A 87 -22.80 -2.36 -8.87
N ARG A 88 -23.76 -3.12 -8.33
CA ARG A 88 -25.05 -2.62 -7.82
C ARG A 88 -24.87 -1.59 -6.71
N VAL A 89 -23.88 -1.76 -5.84
CA VAL A 89 -23.56 -0.79 -4.77
C VAL A 89 -22.57 0.30 -5.20
N GLY A 90 -22.14 0.31 -6.47
CA GLY A 90 -21.29 1.35 -7.05
C GLY A 90 -19.80 1.19 -6.81
N PHE A 91 -19.33 -0.01 -6.44
CA PHE A 91 -17.94 -0.31 -6.12
C PHE A 91 -17.37 -1.45 -6.98
N PRO A 92 -17.33 -1.31 -8.32
CA PRO A 92 -16.89 -2.38 -9.22
C PRO A 92 -15.49 -2.90 -8.90
N LEU A 93 -15.30 -4.19 -9.18
CA LEU A 93 -13.98 -4.83 -9.21
C LEU A 93 -13.30 -4.54 -10.54
N VAL A 94 -11.98 -4.37 -10.50
CA VAL A 94 -11.14 -4.28 -11.69
C VAL A 94 -10.36 -5.58 -11.81
N GLU A 95 -10.58 -6.32 -12.90
CA GLU A 95 -9.76 -7.48 -13.23
C GLU A 95 -8.36 -7.04 -13.64
N VAL A 96 -7.33 -7.72 -13.14
CA VAL A 96 -5.93 -7.42 -13.42
C VAL A 96 -5.26 -8.61 -14.09
N ALA A 97 -4.05 -8.37 -14.62
CA ALA A 97 -3.29 -9.40 -15.32
C ALA A 97 -3.13 -10.68 -14.44
N PRO A 98 -3.38 -11.88 -15.01
CA PRO A 98 -3.17 -13.14 -14.31
C PRO A 98 -1.68 -13.35 -14.04
N ASP A 99 -1.33 -14.09 -12.99
CA ASP A 99 0.02 -14.65 -12.81
C ASP A 99 0.28 -15.94 -13.57
N GLY A 100 -0.75 -16.48 -14.23
CA GLY A 100 -0.67 -17.79 -14.87
C GLY A 100 -0.69 -18.96 -13.88
N VAL A 101 -1.19 -18.75 -12.66
CA VAL A 101 -1.31 -19.79 -11.61
C VAL A 101 -2.77 -20.25 -11.45
N GLY A 102 -3.53 -20.25 -12.55
CA GLY A 102 -4.92 -20.75 -12.60
C GLY A 102 -5.93 -19.93 -11.78
N CYS A 103 -5.60 -18.68 -11.46
CA CYS A 103 -6.48 -17.77 -10.73
C CYS A 103 -6.74 -16.50 -11.53
N ARG A 104 -8.00 -16.10 -11.59
CA ARG A 104 -8.41 -14.74 -11.95
C ARG A 104 -8.18 -13.82 -10.75
N ARG A 105 -7.77 -12.58 -11.04
CA ARG A 105 -7.34 -11.61 -10.03
C ARG A 105 -8.10 -10.33 -10.19
N PHE A 106 -8.65 -9.82 -9.10
CA PHE A 106 -9.37 -8.57 -9.09
C PHE A 106 -8.91 -7.67 -7.96
N VAL A 107 -8.94 -6.37 -8.19
CA VAL A 107 -8.61 -5.35 -7.19
C VAL A 107 -9.76 -4.38 -7.05
N ARG A 108 -10.07 -4.01 -5.81
CA ARG A 108 -10.75 -2.75 -5.51
C ARG A 108 -9.68 -1.71 -5.14
N ALA A 109 -9.47 -0.73 -6.02
CA ALA A 109 -8.35 0.21 -5.89
C ALA A 109 -8.39 1.05 -4.59
N ASP A 110 -9.57 1.56 -4.22
CA ASP A 110 -9.71 2.46 -3.06
C ASP A 110 -9.44 1.77 -1.71
N SER A 111 -9.99 0.58 -1.53
CA SER A 111 -9.82 -0.22 -0.31
C SER A 111 -8.59 -1.12 -0.35
N ARG A 112 -7.95 -1.22 -1.52
CA ARG A 112 -6.80 -2.08 -1.80
C ARG A 112 -7.08 -3.55 -1.50
N VAL A 113 -8.33 -3.99 -1.67
CA VAL A 113 -8.68 -5.39 -1.50
C VAL A 113 -8.41 -6.14 -2.79
N ALA A 114 -7.59 -7.18 -2.69
CA ALA A 114 -7.42 -8.23 -3.70
C ALA A 114 -8.52 -9.28 -3.53
N VAL A 115 -9.09 -9.74 -4.66
CA VAL A 115 -9.98 -10.90 -4.73
C VAL A 115 -9.34 -11.90 -5.69
N LEU A 116 -9.13 -13.12 -5.19
CA LEU A 116 -8.64 -14.24 -5.98
C LEU A 116 -9.79 -15.19 -6.26
N ALA A 117 -10.03 -15.49 -7.53
CA ALA A 117 -11.01 -16.47 -7.95
C ALA A 117 -10.33 -17.57 -8.76
N ASP A 118 -10.71 -18.82 -8.50
CA ASP A 118 -10.31 -19.96 -9.29
C ASP A 118 -10.80 -19.78 -10.75
N GLU A 119 -9.91 -19.95 -11.72
CA GLU A 119 -10.19 -19.64 -13.12
C GLU A 119 -11.20 -20.62 -13.75
N GLU A 120 -11.16 -21.90 -13.34
CA GLU A 120 -12.04 -22.94 -13.89
C GLU A 120 -13.46 -22.84 -13.31
N SER A 121 -13.58 -22.68 -11.99
CA SER A 121 -14.87 -22.72 -11.29
C SER A 121 -15.48 -21.34 -11.03
N GLY A 122 -14.72 -20.26 -11.19
CA GLY A 122 -15.15 -18.89 -10.85
C GLY A 122 -15.41 -18.68 -9.36
N ARG A 123 -14.93 -19.57 -8.49
CA ARG A 123 -15.12 -19.50 -7.05
C ARG A 123 -14.07 -18.61 -6.40
N VAL A 124 -14.50 -17.71 -5.53
CA VAL A 124 -13.57 -16.89 -4.75
C VAL A 124 -12.83 -17.77 -3.74
N VAL A 125 -11.51 -17.81 -3.86
CA VAL A 125 -10.61 -18.58 -3.00
C VAL A 125 -10.27 -17.79 -1.73
N ALA A 126 -9.88 -16.53 -1.91
CA ALA A 126 -9.47 -15.64 -0.84
C ALA A 126 -9.67 -14.17 -1.24
N MET A 127 -9.84 -13.32 -0.23
CA MET A 127 -9.76 -11.87 -0.37
C MET A 127 -8.73 -11.34 0.61
N MET A 128 -7.89 -10.39 0.22
CA MET A 128 -6.80 -9.89 1.06
C MET A 128 -6.65 -8.38 0.96
N VAL A 129 -6.29 -7.74 2.06
CA VAL A 129 -5.83 -6.35 2.11
C VAL A 129 -4.52 -6.25 2.91
N PRO A 130 -3.53 -5.46 2.46
CA PRO A 130 -3.47 -4.82 1.15
C PRO A 130 -3.26 -5.85 0.02
N ALA A 131 -3.74 -5.54 -1.17
CA ALA A 131 -3.47 -6.30 -2.38
C ALA A 131 -1.97 -6.28 -2.70
N TRP A 132 -1.38 -7.45 -2.98
CA TRP A 132 0.00 -7.57 -3.45
C TRP A 132 0.14 -7.38 -4.98
N PHE A 133 -0.96 -7.13 -5.67
CA PHE A 133 -1.04 -6.74 -7.08
C PHE A 133 -1.93 -5.49 -7.20
N ALA A 134 -1.79 -4.76 -8.30
CA ALA A 134 -2.48 -3.50 -8.54
C ALA A 134 -3.03 -3.44 -9.97
N PRO A 135 -4.09 -2.66 -10.23
CA PRO A 135 -4.52 -2.40 -11.59
C PRO A 135 -3.51 -1.50 -12.32
N GLY A 136 -3.55 -1.57 -13.65
CA GLY A 136 -2.77 -0.70 -14.54
C GLY A 136 -1.25 -0.89 -14.41
N PRO A 137 -0.47 0.19 -14.63
CA PRO A 137 0.98 0.10 -14.82
C PRO A 137 1.79 -0.59 -13.72
N ARG A 138 1.28 -0.62 -12.47
CA ARG A 138 1.98 -1.25 -11.34
C ARG A 138 1.89 -2.76 -11.29
N GLY A 139 0.77 -3.33 -11.77
CA GLY A 139 0.54 -4.78 -11.70
C GLY A 139 0.68 -5.48 -13.05
N GLU A 140 0.83 -4.75 -14.14
CA GLU A 140 1.16 -5.34 -15.42
C GLU A 140 2.61 -5.86 -15.47
N PRO A 141 2.85 -7.02 -16.11
CA PRO A 141 4.20 -7.51 -16.33
C PRO A 141 5.04 -6.48 -17.09
N SER A 142 6.23 -6.18 -16.57
CA SER A 142 7.18 -5.33 -17.28
C SER A 142 7.66 -6.01 -18.57
N PRO A 143 7.61 -5.34 -19.74
CA PRO A 143 8.21 -5.85 -20.97
C PRO A 143 9.75 -5.78 -20.94
N TRP A 144 10.35 -5.04 -19.99
CA TRP A 144 11.80 -4.92 -19.85
C TRP A 144 12.36 -5.96 -18.89
N SER A 145 13.54 -6.50 -19.22
CA SER A 145 14.26 -7.46 -18.38
C SER A 145 14.82 -6.82 -17.11
N ARG A 146 14.94 -7.60 -16.03
CA ARG A 146 15.55 -7.12 -14.77
C ARG A 146 16.96 -6.54 -14.96
N GLU A 147 17.75 -7.14 -15.86
CA GLU A 147 19.09 -6.66 -16.21
C GLU A 147 19.05 -5.27 -16.83
N ALA A 148 18.14 -5.03 -17.79
CA ALA A 148 17.95 -3.70 -18.37
C ALA A 148 17.58 -2.65 -17.32
N GLY A 149 16.79 -3.01 -16.31
CA GLY A 149 16.46 -2.12 -15.20
C GLY A 149 17.67 -1.76 -14.37
N ARG A 150 18.48 -2.75 -14.00
CA ARG A 150 19.72 -2.55 -13.24
C ARG A 150 20.71 -1.66 -13.99
N ASP A 151 20.90 -1.92 -15.28
CA ASP A 151 21.84 -1.15 -16.10
C ASP A 151 21.41 0.30 -16.27
N ARG A 152 20.11 0.54 -16.50
CA ARG A 152 19.55 1.90 -16.60
C ARG A 152 19.70 2.67 -15.29
N VAL A 153 19.36 2.06 -14.16
CA VAL A 153 19.52 2.70 -12.84
C VAL A 153 20.99 2.97 -12.53
N ARG A 154 21.88 2.02 -12.83
CA ARG A 154 23.33 2.19 -12.67
C ARG A 154 23.87 3.35 -13.53
N HIS A 155 23.32 3.54 -14.73
CA HIS A 155 23.69 4.69 -15.55
C HIS A 155 23.15 5.99 -14.93
N LEU A 156 21.87 6.03 -14.56
CA LEU A 156 21.18 7.20 -14.01
C LEU A 156 21.80 7.73 -12.72
N VAL A 157 22.30 6.86 -11.83
CA VAL A 157 22.93 7.30 -10.57
C VAL A 157 24.22 8.09 -10.82
N GLY A 158 24.90 7.82 -11.94
CA GLY A 158 26.09 8.56 -12.35
C GLY A 158 25.81 9.89 -13.05
N LEU A 159 24.55 10.17 -13.40
CA LEU A 159 24.14 11.41 -14.07
C LEU A 159 23.77 12.50 -13.07
N GLY A 160 24.06 13.75 -13.41
CA GLY A 160 23.52 14.93 -12.73
C GLY A 160 22.06 15.20 -13.10
N ALA A 161 21.41 16.12 -12.37
CA ALA A 161 19.97 16.40 -12.55
C ALA A 161 19.59 16.76 -14.00
N ALA A 162 20.32 17.68 -14.64
CA ALA A 162 20.04 18.08 -16.03
C ALA A 162 20.23 16.93 -17.04
N GLU A 163 21.20 16.05 -16.78
CA GLU A 163 21.46 14.89 -17.63
C GLU A 163 20.38 13.81 -17.45
N ARG A 164 19.84 13.65 -16.23
CA ARG A 164 18.68 12.78 -15.98
C ARG A 164 17.44 13.26 -16.72
N GLU A 165 17.19 14.57 -16.75
CA GLU A 165 16.08 15.16 -17.51
C GLU A 165 16.23 14.96 -19.02
N ASP A 166 17.44 15.13 -19.57
CA ASP A 166 17.68 14.79 -20.99
C ASP A 166 17.53 13.28 -21.24
N TRP A 167 18.02 12.46 -20.31
CA TRP A 167 17.88 11.01 -20.39
C TRP A 167 16.41 10.57 -20.45
N ALA A 168 15.57 11.16 -19.59
CA ALA A 168 14.14 10.88 -19.46
C ALA A 168 13.34 11.10 -20.74
N ARG A 169 13.82 11.92 -21.69
CA ARG A 169 13.18 12.11 -23.01
C ARG A 169 13.10 10.83 -23.84
N ARG A 170 13.82 9.78 -23.46
CA ARG A 170 13.77 8.44 -24.07
C ARG A 170 12.57 7.61 -23.59
N GLN A 171 11.75 8.13 -22.68
CA GLN A 171 10.55 7.44 -22.22
C GLN A 171 9.64 7.07 -23.40
N PRO A 172 8.86 5.99 -23.27
CA PRO A 172 7.82 5.66 -24.24
C PRO A 172 6.85 6.83 -24.48
N GLY A 173 6.34 6.94 -25.70
CA GLY A 173 5.39 8.01 -26.06
C GLY A 173 3.95 7.74 -25.59
N GLU A 174 3.59 6.47 -25.39
CA GLU A 174 2.28 6.06 -24.87
C GLU A 174 2.24 6.24 -23.35
N VAL A 175 1.17 6.87 -22.83
CA VAL A 175 1.04 7.25 -21.41
C VAL A 175 1.17 6.04 -20.48
N ASP A 176 0.45 4.96 -20.77
CA ASP A 176 0.47 3.75 -19.92
C ASP A 176 1.83 3.04 -19.98
N GLU A 177 2.48 3.04 -21.15
CA GLU A 177 3.83 2.49 -21.29
C GLU A 177 4.88 3.33 -20.56
N ALA A 178 4.76 4.66 -20.61
CA ALA A 178 5.62 5.57 -19.87
C ALA A 178 5.45 5.38 -18.36
N ALA A 179 4.21 5.25 -17.88
CA ALA A 179 3.90 4.94 -16.50
C ALA A 179 4.54 3.60 -16.06
N ARG A 180 4.38 2.53 -16.87
CA ARG A 180 5.05 1.24 -16.60
C ARG A 180 6.56 1.38 -16.56
N TRP A 181 7.13 2.20 -17.44
CA TRP A 181 8.57 2.42 -17.53
C TRP A 181 9.13 3.09 -16.28
N TRP A 182 8.47 4.14 -15.79
CA TRP A 182 8.87 4.81 -14.55
C TRP A 182 8.75 3.90 -13.35
N TRP A 183 7.64 3.17 -13.23
CA TRP A 183 7.47 2.17 -12.17
C TRP A 183 8.58 1.12 -12.19
N PHE A 184 8.90 0.61 -13.37
CA PHE A 184 9.95 -0.38 -13.57
C PHE A 184 11.33 0.15 -13.12
N LEU A 185 11.67 1.39 -13.46
CA LEU A 185 12.92 2.04 -13.02
C LEU A 185 12.95 2.23 -11.50
N TRP A 186 11.84 2.65 -10.89
CA TRP A 186 11.74 2.76 -9.43
C TRP A 186 11.94 1.41 -8.74
N VAL A 187 11.27 0.35 -9.23
CA VAL A 187 11.40 -1.01 -8.68
C VAL A 187 12.85 -1.51 -8.80
N ALA A 188 13.55 -1.20 -9.88
CA ALA A 188 14.97 -1.52 -10.02
C ALA A 188 15.84 -0.69 -9.06
N CYS A 189 15.54 0.60 -8.88
CA CYS A 189 16.28 1.51 -8.01
C CYS A 189 16.22 1.08 -6.55
N ARG A 190 15.02 0.82 -6.02
CA ARG A 190 14.84 0.42 -4.61
C ARG A 190 15.50 -0.91 -4.25
N GLN A 191 15.72 -1.80 -5.22
CA GLN A 191 16.46 -3.05 -5.04
C GLN A 191 17.99 -2.84 -4.99
N LEU A 192 18.47 -1.71 -5.48
CA LEU A 192 19.89 -1.37 -5.56
C LEU A 192 20.31 -0.33 -4.52
N LEU A 193 19.35 0.32 -3.85
CA LEU A 193 19.60 1.30 -2.81
C LEU A 193 20.60 0.74 -1.77
N PRO A 194 21.73 1.42 -1.51
CA PRO A 194 22.68 1.01 -0.48
C PRO A 194 22.14 1.30 0.92
N ASP A 195 22.54 0.51 1.91
CA ASP A 195 22.28 0.81 3.32
C ASP A 195 23.09 2.04 3.80
N GLU A 196 22.77 2.55 4.98
CA GLU A 196 23.49 3.70 5.56
C GLU A 196 25.00 3.40 5.68
N GLY A 197 25.83 4.31 5.17
CA GLY A 197 27.29 4.17 5.14
C GLY A 197 27.84 3.26 4.05
N GLU A 198 26.99 2.56 3.28
CA GLU A 198 27.42 1.74 2.16
C GLU A 198 27.59 2.54 0.86
N ARG A 199 28.43 2.00 -0.03
CA ARG A 199 28.58 2.47 -1.41
C ARG A 199 28.10 1.41 -2.39
N ARG A 200 27.39 1.84 -3.43
CA ARG A 200 26.94 0.97 -4.52
C ARG A 200 27.34 1.57 -5.85
N PHE A 201 27.99 0.78 -6.69
CA PHE A 201 28.57 1.22 -7.97
C PHE A 201 29.49 2.46 -7.86
N GLY A 202 30.16 2.63 -6.71
CA GLY A 202 31.04 3.79 -6.46
C GLY A 202 30.32 5.06 -6.01
N HIS A 203 29.00 5.02 -5.78
CA HIS A 203 28.22 6.14 -5.28
C HIS A 203 27.78 5.90 -3.84
N ASP A 204 27.82 6.97 -3.04
CA ASP A 204 27.33 6.98 -1.67
C ASP A 204 25.80 7.04 -1.65
N ARG A 205 25.19 6.67 -0.52
CA ARG A 205 23.74 6.61 -0.36
C ARG A 205 23.01 7.91 -0.72
N SER A 206 23.58 9.09 -0.43
CA SER A 206 22.95 10.38 -0.76
C SER A 206 22.68 10.57 -2.26
N VAL A 207 23.59 10.11 -3.13
CA VAL A 207 23.40 10.18 -4.59
C VAL A 207 22.25 9.25 -5.03
N TRP A 208 22.10 8.11 -4.36
CA TRP A 208 20.99 7.19 -4.58
C TRP A 208 19.66 7.75 -4.07
N GLU A 209 19.66 8.44 -2.94
CA GLU A 209 18.48 9.13 -2.40
C GLU A 209 17.99 10.22 -3.35
N GLU A 210 18.89 11.02 -3.91
CA GLU A 210 18.55 12.01 -4.95
C GLU A 210 17.92 11.36 -6.19
N LEU A 211 18.50 10.26 -6.67
CA LEU A 211 17.94 9.50 -7.79
C LEU A 211 16.56 8.92 -7.45
N ALA A 212 16.43 8.34 -6.26
CA ALA A 212 15.20 7.73 -5.77
C ALA A 212 14.06 8.76 -5.68
N LEU A 213 14.33 9.94 -5.10
CA LEU A 213 13.37 11.03 -5.02
C LEU A 213 12.94 11.53 -6.41
N TRP A 214 13.89 11.65 -7.34
CA TRP A 214 13.60 12.02 -8.73
C TRP A 214 12.73 10.97 -9.45
N LEU A 215 13.02 9.68 -9.27
CA LEU A 215 12.22 8.59 -9.83
C LEU A 215 10.81 8.55 -9.22
N LEU A 216 10.67 8.78 -7.91
CA LEU A 216 9.36 8.86 -7.26
C LEU A 216 8.54 10.04 -7.77
N GLY A 217 9.17 11.21 -7.95
CA GLY A 217 8.53 12.38 -8.57
C GLY A 217 8.11 12.11 -10.02
N SER A 218 8.92 11.37 -10.77
CA SER A 218 8.59 10.96 -12.15
C SER A 218 7.43 9.95 -12.19
N CYS A 219 7.39 9.01 -11.25
CA CYS A 219 6.25 8.10 -11.07
C CYS A 219 4.97 8.85 -10.71
N GLU A 220 5.05 9.86 -9.84
CA GLU A 220 3.93 10.72 -9.46
C GLU A 220 3.42 11.52 -10.67
N ALA A 221 4.32 12.16 -11.42
CA ALA A 221 3.99 12.93 -12.62
C ALA A 221 3.39 12.05 -13.74
N ALA A 222 3.83 10.78 -13.84
CA ALA A 222 3.28 9.81 -14.79
C ALA A 222 1.97 9.16 -14.32
N GLY A 223 1.44 9.53 -13.14
CA GLY A 223 0.19 8.97 -12.59
C GLY A 223 0.30 7.52 -12.11
N VAL A 224 1.52 6.97 -12.04
CA VAL A 224 1.77 5.63 -11.48
C VAL A 224 1.54 5.67 -9.99
N LEU A 225 2.11 6.67 -9.31
CA LEU A 225 1.99 6.90 -7.88
C LEU A 225 1.06 8.08 -7.63
N ASP A 226 0.16 7.96 -6.65
CA ASP A 226 -0.43 9.16 -6.07
C ASP A 226 0.54 9.76 -5.04
N ARG A 227 0.26 10.99 -4.60
CA ARG A 227 1.10 11.70 -3.63
C ARG A 227 1.30 10.91 -2.34
N THR A 228 0.24 10.24 -1.87
CA THR A 228 0.27 9.44 -0.63
C THR A 228 1.25 8.27 -0.78
N ASP A 229 1.19 7.56 -1.90
CA ASP A 229 2.06 6.44 -2.21
C ASP A 229 3.52 6.85 -2.37
N ALA A 230 3.78 7.96 -3.07
CA ALA A 230 5.14 8.49 -3.22
C ALA A 230 5.76 8.81 -1.86
N VAL A 231 5.01 9.50 -0.98
CA VAL A 231 5.50 9.84 0.37
C VAL A 231 5.67 8.61 1.26
N CYS A 232 4.77 7.62 1.18
CA CYS A 232 4.97 6.34 1.87
C CYS A 232 6.24 5.61 1.40
N GLU A 233 6.58 5.64 0.10
CA GLU A 233 7.83 5.05 -0.40
C GLU A 233 9.05 5.84 0.09
N ILE A 234 8.97 7.18 0.18
CA ILE A 234 10.03 8.03 0.75
C ILE A 234 10.37 7.60 2.18
N VAL A 235 9.35 7.43 3.02
CA VAL A 235 9.53 6.99 4.42
C VAL A 235 10.07 5.58 4.47
N ARG A 236 9.43 4.64 3.76
CA ARG A 236 9.78 3.21 3.77
C ARG A 236 11.25 2.96 3.44
N TYR A 237 11.80 3.71 2.49
CA TYR A 237 13.19 3.56 2.05
C TYR A 237 14.14 4.53 2.73
N GLY A 238 13.67 5.35 3.69
CA GLY A 238 14.49 6.30 4.44
C GLY A 238 15.21 7.28 3.51
N LEU A 239 14.48 7.89 2.56
CA LEU A 239 15.08 8.75 1.53
C LEU A 239 15.29 10.20 1.97
N LEU A 240 14.80 10.56 3.16
CA LEU A 240 14.91 11.89 3.75
C LEU A 240 15.23 11.76 5.23
N GLU A 241 15.88 12.80 5.77
CA GLU A 241 16.06 12.94 7.21
C GLU A 241 14.72 12.91 7.96
N PRO A 242 14.64 12.31 9.17
CA PRO A 242 13.38 12.04 9.87
C PRO A 242 12.44 13.24 9.99
N ASP A 243 12.92 14.41 10.42
CA ASP A 243 12.10 15.62 10.54
C ASP A 243 11.54 16.09 9.19
N THR A 244 12.32 15.93 8.11
CA THR A 244 11.89 16.31 6.76
C THR A 244 10.90 15.30 6.21
N ALA A 245 11.11 14.01 6.44
CA ALA A 245 10.17 12.95 6.08
C ALA A 245 8.83 13.11 6.79
N VAL A 246 8.84 13.38 8.10
CA VAL A 246 7.60 13.63 8.87
C VAL A 246 6.87 14.87 8.38
N ARG A 247 7.58 15.98 8.13
CA ARG A 247 6.96 17.18 7.56
C ARG A 247 6.32 16.88 6.19
N THR A 248 7.03 16.11 5.35
CA THR A 248 6.53 15.67 4.04
C THR A 248 5.27 14.81 4.18
N CYS A 249 5.18 13.93 5.19
CA CYS A 249 3.97 13.17 5.50
C CYS A 249 2.80 14.09 5.88
N LEU A 250 3.02 15.00 6.83
CA LEU A 250 1.99 15.91 7.33
C LEU A 250 1.47 16.85 6.22
N ASP A 251 2.38 17.40 5.42
CA ASP A 251 2.04 18.27 4.27
C ASP A 251 1.25 17.52 3.18
N ALA A 252 1.43 16.20 3.08
CA ALA A 252 0.71 15.35 2.14
C ALA A 252 -0.66 14.90 2.63
N ILE A 253 -1.00 15.12 3.92
CA ILE A 253 -2.33 14.76 4.44
C ILE A 253 -3.37 15.69 3.78
N PRO A 254 -4.34 15.14 3.03
CA PRO A 254 -5.24 15.95 2.20
C PRO A 254 -6.39 16.61 2.99
N VAL A 255 -6.40 16.50 4.31
CA VAL A 255 -7.53 16.87 5.17
C VAL A 255 -7.07 17.26 6.57
N SER A 256 -7.79 18.15 7.24
CA SER A 256 -7.48 18.53 8.63
C SER A 256 -7.97 17.46 9.62
N ARG A 257 -7.41 17.44 10.83
CA ARG A 257 -7.91 16.58 11.93
C ARG A 257 -9.35 16.88 12.32
N ALA A 258 -9.81 18.12 12.11
CA ALA A 258 -11.18 18.53 12.46
C ALA A 258 -12.22 18.06 11.43
N ASP A 259 -11.81 17.92 10.16
CA ASP A 259 -12.71 17.64 9.04
C ASP A 259 -12.59 16.20 8.53
N VAL A 260 -11.62 15.42 9.02
CA VAL A 260 -11.37 14.06 8.54
C VAL A 260 -12.56 13.14 8.81
N ALA A 261 -13.00 12.44 7.76
CA ALA A 261 -14.04 11.43 7.88
C ALA A 261 -13.61 10.31 8.83
N THR A 262 -14.51 9.88 9.70
CA THR A 262 -14.29 8.75 10.61
C THR A 262 -15.35 7.68 10.41
N ARG A 263 -15.03 6.45 10.81
CA ARG A 263 -15.93 5.28 10.74
C ARG A 263 -17.28 5.52 11.43
N GLU A 264 -17.28 6.36 12.45
CA GLU A 264 -18.46 6.72 13.24
C GLU A 264 -19.31 7.80 12.57
N SER A 265 -18.69 8.72 11.82
CA SER A 265 -19.37 9.91 11.29
C SER A 265 -19.77 9.78 9.83
N THR A 266 -19.11 8.90 9.08
CA THR A 266 -19.20 8.88 7.62
C THR A 266 -19.52 7.48 7.12
N PRO A 267 -20.71 7.25 6.51
CA PRO A 267 -21.01 5.97 5.89
C PRO A 267 -20.15 5.78 4.64
N TYR A 268 -19.85 4.53 4.28
CA TYR A 268 -19.14 4.20 3.04
C TYR A 268 -20.11 4.19 1.86
N THR A 269 -20.22 5.31 1.14
CA THR A 269 -21.07 5.44 -0.05
C THR A 269 -20.29 6.07 -1.19
N ARG A 270 -20.86 6.07 -2.40
CA ARG A 270 -20.24 6.68 -3.56
C ARG A 270 -20.05 8.19 -3.38
N GLU A 271 -21.01 8.83 -2.71
CA GLU A 271 -21.00 10.28 -2.44
C GLU A 271 -19.92 10.67 -1.43
N THR A 272 -19.61 9.80 -0.47
CA THR A 272 -18.62 10.06 0.59
C THR A 272 -17.22 9.51 0.26
N LEU A 273 -17.07 8.79 -0.86
CA LEU A 273 -15.84 8.08 -1.22
C LEU A 273 -14.60 8.99 -1.24
N ALA A 274 -14.73 10.23 -1.71
CA ALA A 274 -13.60 11.18 -1.70
C ALA A 274 -13.13 11.50 -0.28
N ALA A 275 -14.05 11.74 0.66
CA ALA A 275 -13.74 11.99 2.06
C ALA A 275 -13.17 10.74 2.76
N VAL A 276 -13.70 9.57 2.41
CA VAL A 276 -13.18 8.28 2.90
C VAL A 276 -11.75 8.04 2.41
N ASN A 277 -11.47 8.28 1.13
CA ASN A 277 -10.13 8.14 0.57
C ASN A 277 -9.15 9.15 1.18
N ALA A 278 -9.60 10.38 1.47
CA ALA A 278 -8.80 11.35 2.22
C ALA A 278 -8.47 10.88 3.65
N SER A 279 -9.42 10.25 4.34
CA SER A 279 -9.22 9.65 5.67
C SER A 279 -8.23 8.47 5.62
N ARG A 280 -8.33 7.59 4.62
CA ARG A 280 -7.36 6.50 4.39
C ARG A 280 -5.96 7.04 4.10
N ALA A 281 -5.85 8.10 3.29
CA ALA A 281 -4.58 8.76 3.01
C ALA A 281 -3.97 9.35 4.30
N ALA A 282 -4.77 10.08 5.08
CA ALA A 282 -4.36 10.62 6.38
C ALA A 282 -3.84 9.52 7.32
N LYS A 283 -4.57 8.41 7.43
CA LYS A 283 -4.17 7.26 8.24
C LYS A 283 -2.81 6.70 7.81
N ARG A 284 -2.65 6.42 6.52
CA ARG A 284 -1.40 5.87 5.97
C ARG A 284 -0.20 6.79 6.20
N LEU A 285 -0.37 8.09 5.97
CA LEU A 285 0.69 9.09 6.16
C LEU A 285 1.02 9.28 7.64
N SER A 286 0.02 9.29 8.52
CA SER A 286 0.24 9.39 9.96
C SER A 286 0.96 8.16 10.53
N LEU A 287 0.67 6.96 10.01
CA LEU A 287 1.35 5.73 10.41
C LEU A 287 2.81 5.75 9.94
N ALA A 288 3.05 6.12 8.68
CA ALA A 288 4.41 6.26 8.15
C ALA A 288 5.21 7.32 8.94
N ALA A 289 4.60 8.47 9.27
CA ALA A 289 5.25 9.46 10.13
C ALA A 289 5.49 8.93 11.56
N GLY A 290 4.57 8.12 12.08
CA GLY A 290 4.64 7.48 13.38
C GLY A 290 5.86 6.57 13.55
N GLU A 291 6.21 5.81 12.51
CA GLU A 291 7.40 4.94 12.48
C GLU A 291 8.70 5.74 12.72
N LEU A 292 8.72 7.03 12.39
CA LEU A 292 9.89 7.89 12.54
C LEU A 292 9.97 8.59 13.88
N LEU A 293 8.91 8.61 14.70
CA LEU A 293 8.84 9.37 15.97
C LEU A 293 10.06 9.25 16.88
N PRO A 294 10.66 8.05 17.10
CA PRO A 294 11.85 7.92 17.95
C PRO A 294 13.07 8.70 17.46
N ARG A 295 13.10 9.08 16.17
CA ARG A 295 14.19 9.78 15.51
C ARG A 295 13.90 11.26 15.25
N VAL A 296 12.70 11.75 15.55
CA VAL A 296 12.29 13.14 15.27
C VAL A 296 12.80 14.07 16.37
N ALA A 297 13.55 15.11 15.99
CA ALA A 297 14.07 16.10 16.93
C ALA A 297 13.00 17.15 17.29
N ASP A 298 12.30 17.67 16.29
CA ASP A 298 11.29 18.72 16.44
C ASP A 298 10.10 18.27 17.33
N PRO A 299 9.91 18.89 18.51
CA PRO A 299 8.80 18.56 19.40
C PRO A 299 7.42 18.87 18.81
N ALA A 300 7.30 19.90 17.96
CA ALA A 300 6.02 20.27 17.36
C ALA A 300 5.58 19.23 16.32
N LEU A 301 6.52 18.72 15.51
CA LEU A 301 6.24 17.61 14.59
C LEU A 301 5.80 16.35 15.34
N ARG A 302 6.48 16.01 16.44
CA ARG A 302 6.10 14.85 17.28
C ARG A 302 4.67 14.97 17.80
N ALA A 303 4.34 16.12 18.39
CA ALA A 303 3.00 16.35 18.94
C ALA A 303 1.90 16.27 17.86
N GLU A 304 2.15 16.80 16.66
CA GLU A 304 1.17 16.72 15.57
C GLU A 304 0.96 15.28 15.08
N VAL A 305 2.04 14.51 14.92
CA VAL A 305 1.94 13.09 14.54
C VAL A 305 1.23 12.27 15.62
N GLU A 306 1.58 12.46 16.89
CA GLU A 306 0.90 11.80 18.02
C GLU A 306 -0.61 12.08 18.00
N ALA A 307 -1.00 13.32 17.76
CA ALA A 307 -2.41 13.69 17.70
C ALA A 307 -3.16 13.09 16.50
N TRP A 308 -2.47 12.81 15.38
CA TRP A 308 -3.03 12.01 14.29
C TRP A 308 -3.14 10.53 14.66
N LEU A 309 -2.13 9.98 15.33
CA LEU A 309 -2.12 8.57 15.76
C LEU A 309 -3.23 8.27 16.79
N GLU A 310 -3.62 9.23 17.62
CA GLU A 310 -4.78 9.13 18.51
C GLU A 310 -6.09 8.90 17.73
N LEU A 311 -6.20 9.41 16.50
CA LEU A 311 -7.36 9.21 15.64
C LEU A 311 -7.33 7.89 14.86
N ARG A 312 -6.20 7.17 14.80
CA ARG A 312 -5.94 6.10 13.83
C ARG A 312 -7.01 5.01 13.76
N THR A 313 -7.59 4.64 14.90
CA THR A 313 -8.58 3.57 15.01
C THR A 313 -9.96 4.01 14.51
N ARG A 314 -10.18 5.32 14.45
CA ARG A 314 -11.41 5.97 13.98
C ARG A 314 -11.33 6.37 12.51
N LEU A 315 -10.12 6.57 11.99
CA LEU A 315 -9.88 6.80 10.56
C LEU A 315 -10.26 5.57 9.73
N MET A 316 -10.64 5.81 8.47
CA MET A 316 -11.17 4.79 7.56
C MET A 316 -10.13 3.74 7.18
#